data_AF-W0JUL4-F1
#
_entry.id   AF-W0JUL4-F1
#
_cell.length_a   1.000
_cell.length_b   1.000
_cell.length_c   1.000
_cell.angle_alpha   90.00
_cell.angle_beta   90.00
_cell.angle_gamma   90.00
#
_symmetry.space_group_name_H-M   'P 1'
#
loop_
_entity.id
_entity.type
_entity.pdbx_description
1 polymer ?
#
loop_
_entity_poly.entity_id
_entity_poly.type
_entity_poly.pdbx_seq_one_letter_code
_entity_poly.pdbx_strand_id
1 'polypeptide(L)' 'MVTPRGRFDIRWDPEGRSPRKLSFRPTDMGHWRRVELVWNGCQWREVGWDRVENVSISATGGVTSTAGP' A
#
# COMPACT_ATOMS: atom_id res chain seq x y z
N MET A 1 -20.60 -7.08 9.49
CA MET A 1 -19.26 -7.05 8.90
C MET A 1 -18.99 -5.65 8.37
N VAL A 2 -17.93 -4.99 8.83
CA VAL A 2 -17.54 -3.68 8.30
C VAL A 2 -16.72 -3.94 7.03
N THR A 3 -17.23 -3.56 5.86
CA THR A 3 -16.44 -3.58 4.62
C THR A 3 -15.50 -2.37 4.66
N PRO A 4 -14.17 -2.55 4.70
CA PRO A 4 -13.27 -1.42 4.62
C PRO A 4 -13.44 -0.76 3.25
N ARG A 5 -13.71 0.54 3.22
CA ARG A 5 -13.93 1.29 1.96
C ARG A 5 -12.72 2.10 1.52
N GLY A 6 -11.64 2.08 2.30
CA GLY A 6 -10.42 2.84 2.04
C GLY A 6 -9.26 1.93 1.65
N ARG A 7 -8.58 2.27 0.55
CA ARG A 7 -7.21 1.81 0.29
C ARG A 7 -6.26 2.75 1.01
N PHE A 8 -5.13 2.23 1.48
CA PHE A 8 -4.01 3.07 1.87
C PHE A 8 -2.73 2.56 1.21
N ASP A 9 -1.77 3.47 1.09
CA ASP A 9 -0.48 3.16 0.54
C ASP A 9 0.64 3.52 1.53
N ILE A 10 1.67 2.68 1.62
CA ILE A 10 2.94 2.99 2.31
C ILE A 10 3.99 3.17 1.22
N ARG A 11 4.60 4.35 1.11
CA ARG A 11 5.59 4.68 0.07
C ARG A 11 6.95 4.96 0.70
N TRP A 12 8.02 4.57 0.02
CA TRP A 12 9.39 4.91 0.37
C TRP A 12 10.29 4.95 -0.86
N ASP A 13 11.39 5.70 -0.77
CA ASP A 13 12.40 5.81 -1.82
C ASP A 13 13.69 5.14 -1.32
N PRO A 14 13.96 3.88 -1.73
CA PRO A 14 15.18 3.18 -1.32
C PRO A 14 16.43 3.77 -1.99
N GLU A 15 17.55 3.79 -1.28
CA GLU A 15 18.82 4.30 -1.82
C GLU A 15 19.27 3.51 -3.06
N GLY A 16 19.64 4.24 -4.12
CA GLY A 16 20.13 3.68 -5.38
C GLY A 16 19.12 2.81 -6.14
N ARG A 17 17.84 2.82 -5.76
CA ARG A 17 16.79 1.96 -6.34
C ARG A 17 15.55 2.78 -6.66
N SER A 18 14.71 2.23 -7.54
CA SER A 18 13.43 2.86 -7.88
C SER A 18 12.52 3.00 -6.66
N PRO A 19 11.74 4.10 -6.57
CA PRO A 19 10.67 4.27 -5.58
C PRO A 19 9.77 3.05 -5.47
N ARG A 20 9.33 2.76 -4.24
CA ARG A 20 8.48 1.61 -3.93
C ARG A 20 7.25 2.02 -3.14
N LYS A 21 6.19 1.22 -3.29
CA LYS A 21 4.96 1.41 -2.55
C LYS A 21 4.27 0.07 -2.28
N LEU A 22 3.75 -0.10 -1.07
CA LEU A 22 2.75 -1.12 -0.76
C LEU A 22 1.37 -0.48 -0.84
N SER A 23 0.43 -1.13 -1.54
CA SER A 23 -0.96 -0.72 -1.59
C SER A 23 -1.82 -1.79 -0.93
N PHE A 24 -2.52 -1.42 0.14
CA PHE A 24 -3.49 -2.28 0.81
C PHE A 24 -4.87 -1.94 0.28
N ARG A 25 -5.49 -2.91 -0.39
CA ARG A 25 -6.76 -2.74 -1.09
C ARG A 25 -7.81 -3.69 -0.51
N PRO A 26 -8.95 -3.21 0.00
CA PRO A 26 -10.02 -4.09 0.41
C PRO A 26 -10.60 -4.80 -0.83
N THR A 27 -11.11 -6.01 -0.63
CA THR A 27 -11.80 -6.80 -1.65
C THR A 27 -13.27 -6.99 -1.28
N ASP A 28 -14.11 -7.29 -2.27
CA ASP A 28 -15.54 -7.54 -2.04
C ASP A 28 -15.81 -8.82 -1.23
N MET A 29 -14.80 -9.70 -1.12
CA MET A 29 -14.85 -10.95 -0.36
C MET A 29 -14.39 -10.77 1.10
N GLY A 30 -14.26 -9.54 1.60
CA GLY A 30 -13.96 -9.25 3.01
C GLY A 30 -12.51 -9.45 3.43
N HIS A 31 -11.62 -9.84 2.51
CA HIS A 31 -10.17 -9.87 2.73
C HIS A 31 -9.49 -8.66 2.08
N TRP A 32 -8.19 -8.49 2.33
CA TRP A 32 -7.39 -7.45 1.73
C TRP A 32 -6.38 -8.03 0.73
N ARG A 33 -5.98 -7.22 -0.23
CA ARG A 33 -4.84 -7.49 -1.12
C ARG A 33 -3.71 -6.53 -0.78
N ARG A 34 -2.56 -7.07 -0.41
CA ARG A 34 -1.29 -6.32 -0.32
C ARG A 34 -0.65 -6.38 -1.70
N VAL A 35 -0.45 -5.24 -2.35
CA VAL A 35 0.17 -5.16 -3.67
C VAL A 35 1.50 -4.42 -3.56
N GLU A 36 2.60 -5.03 -4.00
CA GLU A 36 3.89 -4.37 -4.12
C GLU A 36 4.01 -3.70 -5.49
N LEU A 37 4.36 -2.41 -5.49
CA LEU A 37 4.56 -1.63 -6.68
C LEU A 37 5.95 -0.99 -6.72
N VAL A 38 6.56 -1.00 -7.90
CA VAL A 38 7.84 -0.33 -8.19
C VAL A 38 7.59 0.74 -9.25
N TRP A 39 8.14 1.94 -9.04
CA TRP A 39 8.10 3.01 -10.05
C TRP A 39 9.11 2.73 -11.16
N ASN A 40 8.65 2.71 -12.41
CA ASN A 40 9.50 2.46 -13.57
C ASN A 40 9.96 3.73 -14.30
N GLY A 41 9.74 4.91 -13.71
CA GLY A 41 10.00 6.21 -14.34
C GLY A 41 8.75 6.91 -14.90
N CYS A 42 7.66 6.18 -15.14
CA CYS A 42 6.43 6.73 -15.71
C CYS A 42 5.16 6.29 -14.96
N GLN A 43 5.14 5.06 -14.45
CA GLN A 43 3.99 4.50 -13.74
C GLN A 43 4.42 3.52 -12.66
N TRP A 44 3.52 3.27 -11.72
CA TRP A 44 3.66 2.20 -10.74
C TRP A 44 3.36 0.87 -11.41
N ARG A 45 4.30 -0.08 -11.37
CA ARG A 45 4.13 -1.44 -11.86
C ARG A 45 3.98 -2.40 -10.69
N GLU A 46 2.94 -3.22 -10.72
CA GLU A 46 2.79 -4.33 -9.79
C GLU A 46 3.89 -5.35 -10.02
N VAL A 47 4.60 -5.73 -8.95
CA VAL A 47 5.69 -6.73 -8.99
C VAL A 47 5.42 -7.92 -8.07
N GLY A 48 4.37 -7.84 -7.24
CA GLY A 48 3.97 -8.91 -6.33
C GLY A 48 2.66 -8.59 -5.63
N TRP A 49 1.99 -9.62 -5.14
CA TRP A 49 0.78 -9.46 -4.33
C TRP A 49 0.56 -10.63 -3.38
N ASP A 50 -0.11 -10.35 -2.26
CA ASP A 50 -0.55 -11.35 -1.29
C ASP A 50 -2.00 -11.11 -0.87
N ARG A 51 -2.71 -12.19 -0.56
CA ARG A 51 -3.95 -12.12 0.24
C ARG A 51 -3.57 -11.92 1.70
N VAL A 52 -4.15 -10.91 2.34
CA VAL A 52 -3.91 -10.61 3.76
C VAL A 52 -5.22 -10.38 4.50
N GLU A 53 -5.23 -10.70 5.78
CA GLU A 53 -6.35 -10.53 6.69
C GLU A 53 -5.95 -9.59 7.82
N ASN A 54 -6.92 -8.94 8.47
CA ASN A 54 -6.70 -8.11 9.67
C ASN A 54 -5.63 -7.00 9.52
N VAL A 55 -5.77 -6.14 8.51
CA VAL A 55 -4.82 -5.03 8.26
C VAL A 55 -4.96 -3.93 9.31
N SER A 56 -3.84 -3.53 9.90
CA SER A 56 -3.71 -2.38 10.80
C SER A 56 -2.40 -1.63 10.51
N ILE A 57 -2.37 -0.34 10.84
CA ILE A 57 -1.15 0.48 10.77
C ILE A 57 -0.91 1.02 12.17
N SER A 58 0.28 0.78 12.70
CA SER A 58 0.78 1.45 13.90
C SER A 58 2.08 2.17 13.54
N ALA A 59 2.27 3.35 14.10
CA ALA A 59 3.51 4.10 13.94
C ALA A 59 3.87 4.76 15.26
N THR A 60 5.14 4.70 15.61
CA THR A 60 5.72 5.41 16.75
C THR A 60 6.63 6.51 16.20
N GLY A 61 6.29 7.78 16.43
CA GLY A 61 7.01 8.94 15.90
C GLY A 61 6.23 9.74 14.84
N GLY A 62 6.88 10.73 14.23
CA GLY A 62 6.29 11.59 13.22
C GLY A 62 6.18 10.89 11.86
N VAL A 63 4.98 10.44 11.50
CA VAL A 63 4.67 10.00 10.13
C VAL A 63 4.04 11.16 9.39
N THR A 64 4.59 11.49 8.21
CA THR A 64 3.92 12.40 7.29
C THR A 64 2.86 11.60 6.51
N SER A 65 1.59 11.84 6.83
CA SER A 65 0.51 11.42 5.95
C SER A 65 0.26 12.48 4.89
N THR A 66 -0.05 12.05 3.68
CA THR A 66 -0.52 12.92 2.61
C THR A 66 -1.85 12.36 2.15
N ALA A 67 -2.88 13.20 2.08
CA ALA A 67 -4.10 12.80 1.39
C ALA A 67 -3.75 12.58 -0.08
N GLY A 68 -4.11 11.42 -0.63
CA GLY A 68 -4.09 11.24 -2.08
C GLY A 68 -5.08 12.20 -2.74
N PRO A 69 -4.89 12.56 -4.03
CA PRO A 69 -5.96 13.17 -4.81
C PRO A 69 -7.20 12.28 -4.88
#